data_AF-G0IYE3-F1
#
_entry.id   AF-G0IYE3-F1
#
_cell.length_a   1.000
_cell.length_b   1.000
_cell.length_c   1.000
_cell.angle_alpha   90.00
_cell.angle_beta   90.00
_cell.angle_gamma   90.00
#
_symmetry.space_group_name_H-M   'P 1'
#
loop_
_entity.id
_entity.type
_entity.pdbx_description
1 polymer ?
#
loop_
_entity_poly.entity_id
_entity_poly.type
_entity_poly.pdbx_seq_one_letter_code
_entity_poly.pdbx_strand_id
1 'polypeptide(L)'
;MKTTLLIVISFLVFSCNPYDKDLSLEGEYAIVDFTMTPQFAKDSIARRNIIPIITSSNNTFIFSTDNSIVKIDPKLGMKFFGDSIFQYELKDKFIALSNNDKTINIPYKNDNGIIRLLVDKKGIERFSIIPSKN
;
A
#
# COMPACT_ATOMS: atom_id res chain seq x y z
N MET A 1 17.84 -29.19 -57.71
CA MET A 1 17.67 -27.82 -57.17
C MET A 1 16.92 -27.92 -55.85
N LYS A 2 17.43 -27.27 -54.81
CA LYS A 2 17.02 -27.45 -53.41
C LYS A 2 15.64 -26.83 -53.16
N THR A 3 14.73 -27.62 -52.62
CA THR A 3 13.43 -27.21 -52.09
C THR A 3 13.66 -26.47 -50.77
N THR A 4 13.40 -25.17 -50.72
CA THR A 4 13.47 -24.39 -49.48
C THR A 4 12.11 -24.45 -48.80
N LEU A 5 11.97 -25.33 -47.82
CA LEU A 5 10.81 -25.40 -46.92
C LEU A 5 10.93 -24.27 -45.89
N LEU A 6 10.06 -23.27 -45.97
CA LEU A 6 10.05 -22.13 -45.06
C LEU A 6 9.09 -22.42 -43.90
N ILE A 7 9.63 -22.89 -42.78
CA ILE A 7 8.88 -23.16 -41.56
C ILE A 7 8.70 -21.83 -40.82
N VAL A 8 7.51 -21.25 -40.88
CA VAL A 8 7.12 -20.08 -40.09
C VAL A 8 6.70 -20.58 -38.70
N ILE A 9 7.64 -20.63 -37.76
CA ILE A 9 7.33 -20.82 -36.33
C ILE A 9 6.78 -19.49 -35.81
N SER A 10 5.45 -19.39 -35.77
CA SER A 10 4.73 -18.38 -35.01
C SER A 10 4.96 -18.65 -33.53
N PHE A 11 5.91 -17.92 -32.93
CA PHE A 11 6.01 -17.79 -31.47
C PHE A 11 4.76 -17.07 -30.96
N LEU A 12 3.73 -17.86 -30.61
CA LEU A 12 2.69 -17.42 -29.70
C LEU A 12 3.36 -17.24 -28.33
N VAL A 13 3.89 -16.04 -28.09
CA VAL A 13 4.27 -15.62 -26.76
C VAL A 13 2.96 -15.41 -26.00
N PHE A 14 2.42 -16.49 -25.47
CA PHE A 14 1.45 -16.41 -24.38
C PHE A 14 2.20 -15.77 -23.21
N SER A 15 2.17 -14.45 -23.15
CA SER A 15 2.41 -13.72 -21.92
C SER A 15 1.23 -14.01 -21.00
N CYS A 16 1.16 -15.24 -20.47
CA CYS A 16 0.50 -15.47 -19.20
C CYS A 16 1.24 -14.57 -18.21
N ASN A 17 0.67 -13.42 -17.87
CA ASN A 17 1.11 -12.63 -16.73
C ASN A 17 0.54 -13.36 -15.51
N PRO A 18 1.31 -14.19 -14.78
CA PRO A 18 0.77 -15.03 -13.72
C PRO A 18 0.58 -14.24 -12.40
N TYR A 19 0.50 -12.91 -12.48
CA TYR A 19 0.59 -11.98 -11.35
C TYR A 19 -0.70 -11.24 -11.02
N ASP A 20 -1.82 -11.58 -11.65
CA ASP A 20 -3.14 -11.08 -11.21
C ASP A 20 -3.71 -12.00 -10.12
N LYS A 21 -2.94 -12.21 -9.04
CA LYS A 21 -3.59 -12.58 -7.78
C LYS A 21 -4.25 -11.30 -7.29
N ASP A 22 -5.57 -11.25 -7.35
CA ASP A 22 -6.36 -10.18 -6.75
C ASP A 22 -5.84 -9.94 -5.34
N LEU A 23 -5.27 -8.75 -5.12
CA LEU A 23 -4.84 -8.35 -3.79
C LEU A 23 -6.10 -8.27 -2.94
N SER A 24 -6.20 -9.13 -1.93
CA SER A 24 -7.22 -9.03 -0.89
C SER A 24 -6.57 -8.50 0.39
N LEU A 25 -7.15 -7.44 0.95
CA LEU A 25 -6.72 -6.87 2.22
C LEU A 25 -7.69 -7.36 3.30
N GLU A 26 -7.29 -8.40 4.02
CA GLU A 26 -8.01 -8.88 5.19
C GLU A 26 -7.04 -9.03 6.36
N GLY A 27 -7.49 -8.65 7.56
CA GLY A 27 -6.76 -8.81 8.81
C GLY A 27 -5.88 -7.61 9.18
N GLU A 28 -4.95 -7.87 10.10
CA GLU A 28 -4.07 -6.87 10.70
C GLU A 28 -2.79 -6.69 9.90
N TYR A 29 -2.32 -5.45 9.77
CA TYR A 29 -1.12 -5.08 9.06
C TYR A 29 -0.27 -4.13 9.89
N ALA A 30 1.04 -4.36 9.85
CA ALA A 30 2.06 -3.57 10.53
C ALA A 30 2.82 -2.68 9.53
N ILE A 31 3.19 -1.45 9.93
CA ILE A 31 4.25 -0.72 9.21
C ILE A 31 5.60 -1.34 9.59
N VAL A 32 6.32 -1.83 8.58
CA VAL A 32 7.66 -2.42 8.76
C VAL A 32 8.79 -1.55 8.22
N ASP A 33 8.46 -0.60 7.35
CA ASP A 33 9.41 0.38 6.81
C ASP A 33 8.66 1.64 6.35
N PHE A 34 9.37 2.77 6.28
CA PHE A 34 8.85 4.01 5.73
C PHE A 34 9.97 4.83 5.07
N THR A 35 9.62 5.56 4.01
CA THR A 35 10.56 6.46 3.33
C THR A 35 10.21 7.90 3.63
N MET A 36 11.22 8.71 3.87
CA MET A 36 11.07 10.11 4.23
C MET A 36 11.87 11.02 3.30
N THR A 37 11.37 12.24 3.13
CA THR A 37 12.05 13.26 2.34
C THR A 37 13.40 13.64 2.98
N PRO A 38 14.41 14.08 2.20
CA PRO A 38 15.69 14.54 2.73
C PRO A 38 15.56 15.71 3.71
N GLN A 39 14.58 16.60 3.48
CA GLN A 39 14.32 17.73 4.36
C GLN A 39 13.82 17.26 5.72
N PHE A 40 12.86 16.34 5.73
CA PHE A 40 12.35 15.76 6.97
C PHE A 40 13.42 14.98 7.74
N ALA A 41 14.31 14.27 7.03
CA ALA A 41 15.42 13.56 7.66
C ALA A 41 16.32 14.48 8.52
N LYS A 42 16.48 15.75 8.09
CA LYS A 42 17.26 16.78 8.78
C LYS A 42 16.49 17.52 9.86
N ASP A 43 15.16 17.44 9.87
CA ASP A 43 14.30 18.13 10.84
C ASP A 43 14.13 17.30 12.13
N SER A 44 14.99 17.59 13.12
CA SER A 44 15.00 16.88 14.41
C SER A 44 13.74 17.13 15.25
N ILE A 45 13.02 18.23 15.05
CA ILE A 45 11.80 18.56 15.81
C ILE A 45 10.63 17.78 15.21
N ALA A 46 10.44 17.85 13.89
CA ALA A 46 9.37 17.13 13.21
C ALA A 46 9.51 15.60 13.40
N ARG A 47 10.75 15.08 13.31
CA ARG A 47 11.03 13.65 13.53
C ARG A 47 10.66 13.18 14.94
N ARG A 48 11.02 13.94 15.97
CA ARG A 48 10.65 13.61 17.36
C ARG A 48 9.14 13.48 17.57
N ASN A 49 8.36 14.22 16.80
CA ASN A 49 6.89 14.21 16.91
C ASN A 49 6.21 13.14 16.03
N ILE A 50 6.83 12.73 14.93
CA ILE A 50 6.20 11.87 13.91
C ILE A 50 6.70 10.43 13.99
N ILE A 51 8.00 10.20 14.18
CA ILE A 51 8.54 8.83 14.19
C ILE A 51 7.90 7.96 15.26
N PRO A 52 7.73 8.43 16.52
CA PRO A 52 7.07 7.62 17.54
C PRO A 52 5.63 7.22 17.19
N ILE A 53 4.91 8.01 16.37
CA ILE A 53 3.55 7.68 15.92
C ILE A 53 3.60 6.54 14.89
N ILE A 54 4.57 6.57 13.97
CA ILE A 54 4.73 5.54 12.94
C ILE A 54 5.17 4.21 13.57
N THR A 55 6.03 4.26 14.57
CA THR A 55 6.66 3.07 15.16
C THR A 55 5.97 2.55 16.43
N SER A 56 4.86 3.15 16.88
CA SER A 56 4.25 2.80 18.18
C SER A 56 3.38 1.55 18.18
N SER A 57 2.85 1.11 17.03
CA SER A 57 1.87 0.02 16.97
C SER A 57 2.32 -1.06 16.01
N ASN A 58 2.24 -2.31 16.48
CA ASN A 58 2.45 -3.50 15.65
C ASN A 58 1.25 -3.80 14.74
N ASN A 59 0.06 -3.29 15.09
CA ASN A 59 -1.17 -3.46 14.29
C ASN A 59 -1.66 -2.08 13.89
N THR A 60 -1.13 -1.61 12.77
CA THR A 60 -1.34 -0.23 12.31
C THR A 60 -2.61 -0.08 11.48
N PHE A 61 -2.95 -1.10 10.70
CA PHE A 61 -4.15 -1.15 9.88
C PHE A 61 -4.87 -2.47 10.14
N ILE A 62 -6.19 -2.43 10.27
CA ILE A 62 -7.03 -3.61 10.45
C ILE A 62 -8.11 -3.53 9.37
N PHE A 63 -7.95 -4.33 8.32
CA PHE A 63 -8.90 -4.42 7.22
C PHE A 63 -9.92 -5.51 7.49
N SER A 64 -11.19 -5.23 7.21
CA SER A 64 -12.28 -6.19 7.25
C SER A 64 -13.01 -6.16 5.91
N THR A 65 -13.04 -7.28 5.21
CA THR A 65 -13.72 -7.44 3.92
C THR A 65 -15.24 -7.44 4.08
N ASP A 66 -15.76 -7.94 5.20
CA ASP A 66 -17.21 -8.09 5.44
C ASP A 66 -18.00 -6.78 5.32
N ASN A 67 -17.38 -5.69 5.76
CA ASN A 67 -17.96 -4.34 5.71
C ASN A 67 -17.11 -3.36 4.89
N SER A 68 -16.02 -3.85 4.28
CA SER A 68 -15.03 -3.03 3.59
C SER A 68 -14.56 -1.85 4.45
N ILE A 69 -14.27 -2.10 5.74
CA ILE A 69 -13.78 -1.08 6.68
C ILE A 69 -12.30 -1.32 6.97
N VAL A 70 -11.53 -0.24 7.00
CA VAL A 70 -10.20 -0.22 7.59
C VAL A 70 -10.21 0.63 8.86
N LYS A 71 -9.71 0.05 9.95
CA LYS A 71 -9.36 0.78 11.17
C LYS A 71 -7.85 1.00 11.18
N ILE A 72 -7.43 2.24 11.30
CA ILE A 72 -6.05 2.66 11.39
C ILE A 72 -5.76 3.00 12.86
N ASP A 73 -4.54 2.77 13.34
CA ASP A 73 -4.10 3.29 14.65
C ASP A 73 -4.55 4.75 14.80
N PRO A 74 -5.28 5.13 15.87
CA PRO A 74 -5.88 6.46 15.95
C PRO A 74 -4.90 7.61 15.83
N LYS A 75 -3.69 7.48 16.39
CA LYS A 75 -2.68 8.55 16.31
C LYS A 75 -2.16 8.68 14.89
N LEU A 76 -1.88 7.55 14.23
CA LEU A 76 -1.45 7.56 12.83
C LEU A 76 -2.56 8.07 11.90
N GLY A 77 -3.76 7.51 12.05
CA GLY A 77 -4.98 7.87 11.34
C GLY A 77 -5.21 9.37 11.33
N MET A 78 -5.34 9.96 12.51
CA MET A 78 -5.54 11.40 12.66
C MET A 78 -4.38 12.22 12.09
N LYS A 79 -3.15 11.73 12.21
CA LYS A 79 -1.96 12.48 11.76
C LYS A 79 -1.80 12.53 10.24
N PHE A 80 -2.10 11.44 9.55
CA PHE A 80 -1.84 11.28 8.11
C PHE A 80 -3.10 11.30 7.25
N PHE A 81 -4.22 10.83 7.78
CA PHE A 81 -5.47 10.67 7.04
C PHE A 81 -6.60 11.56 7.58
N GLY A 82 -6.47 12.07 8.80
CA GLY A 82 -7.44 12.99 9.42
C GLY A 82 -8.64 12.29 10.07
N ASP A 83 -8.66 10.95 10.04
CA ASP A 83 -9.55 10.06 10.76
C ASP A 83 -8.85 8.69 10.91
N SER A 84 -9.46 7.77 11.65
CA SER A 84 -8.94 6.43 11.94
C SER A 84 -9.85 5.31 11.45
N ILE A 85 -11.06 5.61 11.00
CA ILE A 85 -11.99 4.60 10.50
C ILE A 85 -12.50 5.05 9.13
N PHE A 86 -12.34 4.19 8.14
CA PHE A 86 -12.76 4.47 6.77
C PHE A 86 -13.44 3.25 6.17
N GLN A 87 -14.42 3.46 5.31
CA GLN A 87 -14.69 2.48 4.26
C GLN A 87 -13.53 2.48 3.28
N TYR A 88 -13.12 1.32 2.79
CA TYR A 88 -12.06 1.21 1.80
C TYR A 88 -12.53 0.48 0.54
N GLU A 89 -11.95 0.86 -0.59
CA GLU A 89 -12.12 0.13 -1.85
C GLU A 89 -10.76 -0.03 -2.52
N LEU A 90 -10.45 -1.27 -2.95
CA LEU A 90 -9.26 -1.56 -3.74
C LEU A 90 -9.54 -1.29 -5.22
N LYS A 91 -8.75 -0.38 -5.81
CA LYS A 91 -8.68 -0.16 -7.25
C LYS A 91 -7.30 -0.57 -7.75
N ASP A 92 -7.15 -0.75 -9.06
CA ASP A 92 -5.91 -1.22 -9.70
C ASP A 92 -4.65 -0.44 -9.29
N LYS A 93 -4.77 0.85 -8.98
CA LYS A 93 -3.64 1.75 -8.71
C LYS A 93 -3.66 2.42 -7.34
N PHE A 94 -4.76 2.32 -6.60
CA PHE A 94 -4.93 3.00 -5.31
C PHE A 94 -5.95 2.31 -4.42
N ILE A 95 -5.82 2.56 -3.12
CA ILE A 95 -6.83 2.25 -2.11
C ILE A 95 -7.61 3.54 -1.88
N ALA A 96 -8.90 3.55 -2.16
CA ALA A 96 -9.77 4.67 -1.80
C ALA A 96 -10.18 4.51 -0.33
N LEU A 97 -9.93 5.50 0.51
CA LEU A 97 -10.43 5.56 1.89
C LEU A 97 -11.51 6.63 1.98
N SER A 98 -12.72 6.25 2.36
CA SER A 98 -13.87 7.15 2.42
C SER A 98 -14.47 7.22 3.82
N ASN A 99 -14.72 8.43 4.31
CA ASN A 99 -15.50 8.68 5.52
C ASN A 99 -16.36 9.94 5.35
N ASN A 100 -17.67 9.82 5.58
CA ASN A 100 -18.63 10.91 5.38
C ASN A 100 -18.46 11.57 3.99
N ASP A 101 -17.88 12.77 3.94
CA ASP A 101 -17.70 13.58 2.72
C ASP A 101 -16.26 13.63 2.20
N LYS A 102 -15.35 12.82 2.75
CA LYS A 102 -13.94 12.81 2.35
C LYS A 102 -13.58 11.47 1.74
N THR A 103 -12.89 11.54 0.61
CA THR A 103 -12.22 10.39 0.00
C THR A 103 -10.74 10.69 -0.17
N ILE A 104 -9.90 9.74 0.24
CA ILE A 104 -8.45 9.79 0.13
C ILE A 104 -8.02 8.62 -0.74
N ASN A 105 -7.51 8.91 -1.94
CA ASN A 105 -6.93 7.88 -2.79
C ASN A 105 -5.46 7.73 -2.43
N ILE A 106 -5.08 6.55 -1.94
CA ILE A 106 -3.71 6.21 -1.56
C ILE A 106 -3.16 5.30 -2.66
N PRO A 107 -2.29 5.80 -3.56
CA PRO A 107 -1.64 4.94 -4.52
C PRO A 107 -0.85 3.85 -3.81
N TYR A 108 -0.85 2.64 -4.35
CA TYR A 108 -0.07 1.56 -3.77
C TYR A 108 0.64 0.70 -4.81
N LYS A 109 1.65 -0.03 -4.34
CA LYS A 109 2.24 -1.17 -5.06
C LYS A 109 2.24 -2.38 -4.14
N ASN A 110 2.04 -3.56 -4.71
CA ASN A 110 2.21 -4.82 -3.99
C ASN A 110 3.40 -5.56 -4.61
N ASP A 111 4.49 -5.69 -3.85
CA ASP A 111 5.65 -6.46 -4.29
C ASP A 111 5.82 -7.65 -3.35
N ASN A 112 5.33 -8.82 -3.79
CA ASN A 112 5.42 -10.10 -3.09
C ASN A 112 4.88 -10.06 -1.64
N GLY A 113 3.73 -9.42 -1.41
CA GLY A 113 3.07 -9.35 -0.11
C GLY A 113 3.50 -8.16 0.76
N ILE A 114 4.44 -7.34 0.29
CA ILE A 114 4.73 -6.03 0.87
C ILE A 114 3.92 -4.98 0.12
N ILE A 115 2.97 -4.37 0.82
CA ILE A 115 2.14 -3.31 0.27
C ILE A 115 2.80 -1.96 0.58
N ARG A 116 3.15 -1.24 -0.46
CA ARG A 116 3.78 0.07 -0.43
C ARG A 116 2.74 1.15 -0.64
N LEU A 117 2.29 1.79 0.42
CA LEU A 117 1.33 2.90 0.39
C LEU A 117 2.07 4.21 0.15
N LEU A 118 1.76 4.93 -0.93
CA LEU A 118 2.30 6.25 -1.23
C LEU A 118 1.46 7.30 -0.50
N VAL A 119 2.06 7.93 0.50
CA VAL A 119 1.34 8.82 1.43
C VAL A 119 1.61 10.28 1.14
N ASP A 120 2.87 10.62 0.83
CA ASP A 120 3.36 11.98 0.57
C ASP A 120 2.77 13.06 1.50
N LYS A 121 2.91 12.84 2.81
CA LYS A 121 2.43 13.77 3.84
C LYS A 121 3.42 13.87 4.98
N LYS A 122 3.53 15.10 5.52
CA LYS A 122 4.33 15.39 6.72
C LYS A 122 5.78 14.92 6.60
N GLY A 123 6.34 14.98 5.39
CA GLY A 123 7.71 14.56 5.11
C GLY A 123 7.91 13.05 4.98
N ILE A 124 6.84 12.25 5.04
CA ILE A 124 6.84 10.82 4.76
C ILE A 124 6.27 10.60 3.37
N GLU A 125 7.02 9.92 2.52
CA GLU A 125 6.66 9.63 1.14
C GLU A 125 5.88 8.32 1.04
N ARG A 126 6.25 7.32 1.85
CA ARG A 126 5.73 5.96 1.74
C ARG A 126 5.71 5.22 3.08
N PHE A 127 4.68 4.39 3.28
CA PHE A 127 4.69 3.30 4.25
C PHE A 127 4.80 1.95 3.53
N SER A 128 5.58 1.03 4.08
CA SER A 128 5.59 -0.38 3.69
C SER A 128 4.87 -1.18 4.77
N ILE A 129 3.77 -1.83 4.42
CA ILE A 129 2.99 -2.65 5.33
C ILE A 129 3.01 -4.12 4.91
N ILE A 130 2.94 -5.00 5.90
CA ILE A 130 2.79 -6.45 5.72
C ILE A 130 1.70 -6.96 6.67
N PRO A 131 1.07 -8.11 6.39
CA PRO A 131 0.22 -8.77 7.37
C PRO A 131 0.98 -9.01 8.68
N SER A 132 0.38 -8.65 9.80
CA SER A 132 0.90 -8.99 11.12
C SER A 132 0.95 -10.51 11.26
N LYS A 133 2.05 -11.04 11.80
CA LYS A 133 2.10 -12.47 12.14
C LYS A 133 1.17 -12.69 13.33
N ASN A 134 0.13 -13.51 13.14
CA ASN A 134 -0.58 -14.15 14.26
C ASN A 134 0.35 -15.12 14.99
#